data_AF-A0A966X669-F1
#
_entry.id   AF-A0A966X669-F1
#
_cell.length_a   1.000
_cell.length_b   1.000
_cell.length_c   1.000
_cell.angle_alpha   90.00
_cell.angle_beta   90.00
_cell.angle_gamma   90.00
#
_symmetry.space_group_name_H-M   'P 1'
#
loop_
_entity.id
_entity.type
_entity.pdbx_description
1 polymer ?
#
loop_
_entity_poly.entity_id
_entity_poly.type
_entity_poly.pdbx_seq_one_letter_code
_entity_poly.pdbx_strand_id
1 'polypeptide(L)'
;MLLQVGDLTAGKPGRELHPDDDPRTLDDLTIPLVWVHGNHEHWNLFTSNEDGNSPPIPGNHLFPGTRYIVSGTGISVVGLPGNYAPTWFNHSKPFAGDRARHFNRDDVEAMARNPYPNILLMHEAFRGQAPGRIGIMGIPVLTQLVQELQPALVLTGHHHLFGVGGIGSTL
;
A
#
# COMPACT_ATOMS: atom_id res chain seq x y z
N MET A 1 -10.57 -6.93 -12.10
CA MET A 1 -10.04 -6.09 -11.00
C MET A 1 -8.72 -5.54 -11.44
N LEU A 2 -8.45 -4.28 -11.10
CA LEU A 2 -7.15 -3.63 -11.22
C LEU A 2 -6.53 -3.51 -9.82
N LEU A 3 -5.25 -3.85 -9.70
CA LEU A 3 -4.48 -3.71 -8.46
C LEU A 3 -3.50 -2.56 -8.62
N GLN A 4 -3.50 -1.61 -7.69
CA GLN A 4 -2.56 -0.47 -7.69
C GLN A 4 -1.78 -0.41 -6.38
N VAL A 5 -0.48 -0.18 -6.49
CA VAL A 5 0.45 -0.22 -5.36
C VAL A 5 1.13 1.13 -5.18
N GLY A 6 0.45 1.98 -4.41
CA GLY A 6 0.93 3.28 -3.96
C GLY A 6 1.15 4.32 -5.06
N ASP A 7 1.46 5.52 -4.59
CA ASP A 7 1.73 6.73 -5.38
C ASP A 7 0.69 6.96 -6.48
N LEU A 8 -0.58 6.67 -6.17
CA LEU A 8 -1.68 6.73 -7.13
C LEU A 8 -1.93 8.16 -7.61
N THR A 9 -1.82 9.12 -6.70
CA THR A 9 -2.05 10.53 -7.01
C THR A 9 -0.74 11.31 -7.10
N ALA A 10 0.42 10.65 -7.07
CA ALA A 10 1.76 11.23 -7.21
C ALA A 10 2.03 12.55 -6.44
N GLY A 11 1.43 12.71 -5.26
CA GLY A 11 1.44 13.94 -4.48
C GLY A 11 2.86 14.35 -4.05
N LYS A 12 3.41 15.35 -4.75
CA LYS A 12 4.68 16.01 -4.42
C LYS A 12 4.43 17.52 -4.35
N PRO A 13 5.18 18.26 -3.50
CA PRO A 13 5.13 19.71 -3.49
C PRO A 13 5.29 20.29 -4.91
N GLY A 14 4.30 21.04 -5.37
CA GLY A 14 4.26 21.64 -6.72
C GLY A 14 3.64 20.78 -7.82
N ARG A 15 3.16 19.56 -7.49
CA ARG A 15 2.42 18.69 -8.42
C ARG A 15 0.93 18.58 -8.09
N GLU A 16 0.46 19.26 -7.04
CA GLU A 16 -0.92 19.15 -6.56
C GLU A 16 -2.00 19.64 -7.56
N LEU A 17 -1.57 20.22 -8.69
CA LEU A 17 -2.42 20.78 -9.73
C LEU A 17 -2.28 20.04 -11.08
N HIS A 18 -1.49 18.97 -11.16
CA HIS A 18 -1.32 18.24 -12.42
C HIS A 18 -2.57 17.38 -12.68
N PRO A 19 -3.28 17.58 -13.82
CA PRO A 19 -4.54 16.86 -14.08
C PRO A 19 -4.39 15.35 -14.15
N ASP A 20 -3.24 14.86 -14.62
CA ASP A 20 -2.94 13.43 -14.72
C ASP A 20 -2.79 12.73 -13.36
N ASP A 21 -2.58 13.50 -12.29
CA ASP A 21 -2.37 13.03 -10.92
C ASP A 21 -3.68 13.11 -10.09
N ASP A 22 -4.80 13.42 -10.74
CA ASP A 22 -6.13 13.50 -10.14
C ASP A 22 -6.78 12.09 -10.10
N PRO A 23 -7.04 11.54 -8.90
CA PRO A 23 -7.64 10.21 -8.80
C PRO A 23 -9.04 10.11 -9.42
N ARG A 24 -9.75 11.23 -9.63
CA ARG A 24 -11.06 11.25 -10.33
C ARG A 24 -10.97 10.78 -11.77
N THR A 25 -9.79 10.81 -12.39
CA THR A 25 -9.57 10.20 -13.71
C THR A 25 -9.83 8.69 -13.73
N LEU A 26 -9.92 8.06 -12.56
CA LEU A 26 -10.19 6.63 -12.39
C LEU A 26 -11.68 6.31 -12.17
N ASP A 27 -12.57 7.30 -12.16
CA ASP A 27 -14.03 7.10 -11.97
C ASP A 27 -14.67 6.30 -13.12
N ASP A 28 -14.07 6.35 -14.32
CA ASP A 28 -14.57 5.66 -15.51
C ASP A 28 -14.13 4.17 -15.59
N LEU A 29 -13.44 3.65 -14.57
CA LEU A 29 -12.99 2.26 -14.56
C LEU A 29 -14.20 1.31 -14.49
N THR A 30 -14.35 0.47 -15.53
CA THR A 30 -15.39 -0.56 -15.59
C THR A 30 -15.04 -1.83 -14.80
N ILE A 31 -13.86 -1.86 -14.17
CA ILE A 31 -13.38 -2.97 -13.33
C ILE A 31 -13.05 -2.46 -11.93
N PRO A 32 -13.27 -3.25 -10.86
CA PRO A 32 -12.94 -2.80 -9.51
C PRO A 32 -11.46 -2.46 -9.37
N LEU A 33 -11.16 -1.25 -8.92
CA LEU A 33 -9.83 -0.84 -8.45
C LEU A 33 -9.68 -1.25 -6.99
N VAL A 34 -8.56 -1.89 -6.64
CA VAL A 34 -8.19 -2.24 -5.26
C VAL A 34 -6.75 -1.81 -5.06
N TRP A 35 -6.47 -1.08 -3.99
CA TRP A 35 -5.19 -0.40 -3.89
C TRP A 35 -4.77 -0.09 -2.46
N VAL A 36 -3.48 0.18 -2.31
CA VAL A 36 -2.87 0.72 -1.08
C VAL A 36 -2.22 2.05 -1.43
N HIS A 37 -2.23 3.01 -0.52
CA HIS A 37 -1.49 4.25 -0.73
C HIS A 37 0.03 4.08 -0.60
N GLY A 38 0.78 4.99 -1.21
CA GLY A 38 2.24 5.04 -1.18
C GLY A 38 2.78 6.15 -0.29
N ASN A 39 3.92 6.73 -0.70
CA ASN A 39 4.57 7.82 0.02
C ASN A 39 4.34 9.19 -0.60
N HIS A 40 3.89 9.24 -1.85
CA HIS A 40 3.51 10.45 -2.58
C HIS A 40 2.03 10.40 -2.93
N GLU A 41 1.20 10.81 -1.99
CA GLU A 41 -0.22 10.99 -2.21
C GLU A 41 -0.63 12.42 -1.91
N HIS A 42 -1.76 12.84 -2.46
CA HIS A 42 -2.44 14.06 -2.09
C HIS A 42 -3.09 13.86 -0.72
N TRP A 43 -2.28 13.91 0.35
CA TRP A 43 -2.70 13.62 1.72
C TRP A 43 -3.90 14.45 2.18
N ASN A 44 -4.05 15.67 1.65
CA ASN A 44 -5.22 16.51 1.86
C ASN A 44 -6.52 15.85 1.37
N LEU A 45 -6.52 15.07 0.28
CA LEU A 45 -7.68 14.29 -0.17
C LEU A 45 -8.03 13.16 0.80
N PHE A 46 -7.03 12.57 1.46
CA PHE A 46 -7.24 11.49 2.41
C PHE A 46 -7.75 12.01 3.75
N THR A 47 -7.21 13.13 4.26
CA THR A 47 -7.69 13.74 5.50
C THR A 47 -9.07 14.37 5.34
N SER A 48 -9.39 14.95 4.18
CA SER A 48 -10.71 15.58 3.94
C SER A 48 -11.84 14.61 3.64
N ASN A 49 -11.53 13.33 3.35
CA ASN A 49 -12.54 12.28 3.24
C ASN A 49 -13.08 11.81 4.61
N GLU A 50 -12.35 12.04 5.70
CA GLU A 50 -12.87 11.80 7.06
C GLU A 50 -13.96 12.81 7.46
N ASP A 51 -13.92 14.02 6.86
CA ASP A 51 -14.85 15.12 7.14
C ASP A 51 -16.09 15.12 6.21
N GLY A 52 -16.14 14.21 5.22
CA GLY A 52 -17.26 14.04 4.28
C GLY A 52 -17.44 15.15 3.23
N ASN A 53 -16.50 16.09 3.11
CA ASN A 53 -16.58 17.24 2.19
C ASN A 53 -15.83 17.04 0.87
N SER A 54 -15.14 15.91 0.69
CA SER A 54 -14.42 15.56 -0.53
C SER A 54 -15.05 14.36 -1.23
N PRO A 55 -15.00 14.28 -2.57
CA PRO A 55 -15.40 13.06 -3.27
C PRO A 55 -14.49 11.90 -2.84
N PRO A 56 -15.06 10.71 -2.57
CA PRO A 56 -14.29 9.56 -2.14
C PRO A 56 -13.24 9.22 -3.19
N ILE A 57 -12.02 8.89 -2.76
CA ILE A 57 -10.99 8.41 -3.70
C ILE A 57 -11.51 7.13 -4.35
N PRO A 58 -11.45 6.99 -5.69
CA PRO A 58 -12.07 5.87 -6.37
C PRO A 58 -11.47 4.51 -5.97
N GLY A 59 -12.31 3.48 -6.04
CA GLY A 59 -11.91 2.10 -5.76
C GLY A 59 -11.90 1.72 -4.27
N ASN A 60 -11.39 0.53 -4.01
CA ASN A 60 -11.33 -0.09 -2.69
C ASN A 60 -9.93 0.12 -2.11
N HIS A 61 -9.75 1.20 -1.33
CA HIS A 61 -8.52 1.44 -0.59
C HIS A 61 -8.40 0.48 0.60
N LEU A 62 -7.31 -0.28 0.66
CA LEU A 62 -7.06 -1.27 1.71
C LEU A 62 -6.32 -0.65 2.88
N PHE A 63 -6.89 -0.81 4.06
CA PHE A 63 -6.27 -0.45 5.34
C PHE A 63 -5.72 -1.69 6.05
N PRO A 64 -4.75 -1.52 6.95
CA PRO A 64 -4.22 -2.63 7.74
C PRO A 64 -5.32 -3.42 8.46
N GLY A 65 -5.25 -4.74 8.38
CA GLY A 65 -6.25 -5.64 8.97
C GLY A 65 -7.57 -5.74 8.22
N THR A 66 -7.71 -5.08 7.06
CA THR A 66 -8.86 -5.27 6.15
C THR A 66 -8.56 -6.31 5.07
N ARG A 67 -9.60 -6.95 4.55
CA ARG A 67 -9.53 -7.93 3.46
C ARG A 67 -10.62 -7.64 2.44
N TYR A 68 -10.22 -7.57 1.17
CA TYR A 68 -11.12 -7.51 0.04
C TYR A 68 -11.23 -8.89 -0.61
N ILE A 69 -12.45 -9.32 -0.90
CA ILE A 69 -12.70 -10.57 -1.62
C ILE A 69 -13.19 -10.22 -3.02
N VAL A 70 -12.48 -10.72 -4.03
CA VAL A 70 -12.87 -10.53 -5.43
C VAL A 70 -14.09 -11.40 -5.71
N SER A 71 -15.22 -10.72 -5.97
CA SER A 71 -16.52 -11.35 -6.23
C SER A 71 -16.41 -12.46 -7.27
N GLY A 72 -16.98 -13.62 -6.96
CA GLY A 72 -17.06 -14.78 -7.86
C GLY A 72 -15.75 -15.56 -8.06
N THR A 73 -14.63 -15.20 -7.41
CA THR A 73 -13.34 -15.87 -7.61
C THR A 73 -12.74 -16.50 -6.35
N GLY A 74 -13.16 -16.03 -5.16
CA GLY A 74 -12.56 -16.41 -3.89
C GLY A 74 -11.17 -15.83 -3.64
N ILE A 75 -10.62 -15.03 -4.57
CA ILE A 75 -9.31 -14.38 -4.41
C ILE A 75 -9.42 -13.31 -3.33
N SER A 76 -8.60 -13.42 -2.30
CA SER A 76 -8.48 -12.46 -1.21
C SER A 76 -7.27 -11.55 -1.41
N VAL A 77 -7.50 -10.25 -1.21
CA VAL A 77 -6.49 -9.19 -1.29
C VAL A 77 -6.43 -8.47 0.05
N VAL A 78 -5.24 -8.28 0.57
CA VAL A 78 -4.97 -7.48 1.78
C VAL A 78 -3.87 -6.47 1.47
N GLY A 79 -3.76 -5.43 2.30
CA GLY A 79 -2.84 -4.33 2.03
C GLY A 79 -2.19 -3.75 3.27
N LEU A 80 -0.89 -3.48 3.18
CA LEU A 80 -0.17 -2.59 4.10
C LEU A 80 0.18 -1.30 3.35
N PRO A 81 -0.59 -0.22 3.53
CA PRO A 81 -0.34 1.04 2.85
C PRO A 81 0.79 1.82 3.51
N GLY A 82 1.42 2.70 2.72
CA GLY A 82 2.44 3.61 3.19
C GLY A 82 3.84 3.01 3.20
N ASN A 83 4.76 3.74 3.82
CA ASN A 83 6.18 3.53 3.66
C ASN A 83 6.96 3.53 4.99
N TYR A 84 8.08 2.83 5.05
CA TYR A 84 8.76 2.58 6.32
C TYR A 84 9.62 3.76 6.74
N ALA A 85 9.41 4.24 7.97
CA ALA A 85 10.31 5.18 8.62
C ALA A 85 10.71 4.67 10.01
N PRO A 86 11.99 4.28 10.23
CA PRO A 86 12.45 3.78 11.52
C PRO A 86 12.15 4.72 12.69
N THR A 87 12.24 6.03 12.45
CA THR A 87 11.99 7.07 13.46
C THR A 87 10.52 7.19 13.85
N TRP A 88 9.59 6.72 13.02
CA TRP A 88 8.14 6.82 13.25
C TRP A 88 7.47 5.48 13.55
N PHE A 89 8.15 4.37 13.29
CA PHE A 89 7.55 3.03 13.35
C PHE A 89 6.94 2.68 14.73
N ASN A 90 7.56 3.12 15.83
CA ASN A 90 7.05 2.85 17.18
C ASN A 90 6.17 3.96 17.74
N HIS A 91 5.78 4.95 16.92
CA HIS A 91 4.85 6.00 17.34
C HIS A 91 3.41 5.60 17.03
N SER A 92 2.48 5.97 17.91
CA SER A 92 1.05 5.80 17.67
C SER A 92 0.52 6.83 16.67
N LYS A 93 -0.40 6.40 15.81
CA LYS A 93 -1.18 7.27 14.91
C LYS A 93 -2.25 8.06 15.71
N PRO A 94 -2.78 9.18 15.18
CA PRO A 94 -2.52 9.75 13.85
C PRO A 94 -1.17 10.47 13.75
N PHE A 95 -0.59 10.46 12.55
CA PHE A 95 0.61 11.24 12.24
C PHE A 95 0.22 12.57 11.59
N ALA A 96 0.93 13.65 11.96
CA ALA A 96 0.64 14.97 11.43
C ALA A 96 1.21 15.18 10.02
N GLY A 97 0.40 15.77 9.13
CA GLY A 97 0.82 16.22 7.81
C GLY A 97 1.36 15.10 6.93
N ASP A 98 2.51 15.35 6.30
CA ASP A 98 3.14 14.45 5.34
C ASP A 98 3.59 13.10 5.94
N ARG A 99 3.59 12.98 7.27
CA ARG A 99 3.95 11.77 8.01
C ARG A 99 2.86 10.71 7.96
N ALA A 100 1.63 11.05 7.56
CA ALA A 100 0.56 10.10 7.32
C ALA A 100 0.94 8.99 6.32
N ARG A 101 1.95 9.26 5.49
CA ARG A 101 2.57 8.29 4.57
C ARG A 101 3.21 7.08 5.24
N HIS A 102 3.49 7.13 6.54
CA HIS A 102 4.22 6.09 7.22
C HIS A 102 3.28 5.08 7.86
N PHE A 103 3.60 3.79 7.72
CA PHE A 103 3.02 2.76 8.57
C PHE A 103 3.80 2.65 9.89
N ASN A 104 3.11 2.19 10.93
CA ASN A 104 3.66 1.96 12.25
C ASN A 104 3.57 0.47 12.65
N ARG A 105 3.98 0.16 13.88
CA ARG A 105 3.91 -1.19 14.46
C ARG A 105 2.48 -1.72 14.51
N ASP A 106 1.52 -0.91 14.96
CA ASP A 106 0.12 -1.32 15.11
C ASP A 106 -0.49 -1.72 13.76
N ASP A 107 -0.12 -1.01 12.68
CA ASP A 107 -0.53 -1.37 11.32
C ASP A 107 -0.02 -2.75 10.92
N VAL A 108 1.27 -3.05 11.15
CA VAL A 108 1.85 -4.37 10.86
C VAL A 108 1.18 -5.45 11.68
N GLU A 109 0.96 -5.22 12.97
CA GLU A 109 0.30 -6.19 13.86
C GLU A 109 -1.16 -6.43 13.46
N ALA A 110 -1.87 -5.40 12.99
CA ALA A 110 -3.24 -5.54 12.51
C ALA A 110 -3.36 -6.48 11.31
N MET A 111 -2.29 -6.64 10.51
CA MET A 111 -2.29 -7.55 9.37
C MET A 111 -2.48 -9.02 9.76
N ALA A 112 -2.09 -9.41 10.99
CA ALA A 112 -2.25 -10.78 11.50
C ALA A 112 -3.71 -11.24 11.55
N ARG A 113 -4.68 -10.31 11.47
CA ARG A 113 -6.12 -10.63 11.33
C ARG A 113 -6.46 -11.34 10.02
N ASN A 114 -5.57 -11.30 9.02
CA ASN A 114 -5.81 -11.83 7.69
C ASN A 114 -4.70 -12.78 7.22
N PRO A 115 -4.49 -13.93 7.87
CA PRO A 115 -3.48 -14.89 7.46
C PRO A 115 -3.82 -15.51 6.09
N TYR A 116 -2.78 -15.97 5.37
CA TYR A 116 -2.88 -16.70 4.10
C TYR A 116 -3.70 -15.99 3.00
N PRO A 117 -3.49 -14.68 2.75
CA PRO A 117 -4.19 -14.03 1.65
C PRO A 117 -3.65 -14.53 0.31
N ASN A 118 -4.45 -14.46 -0.76
CA ASN A 118 -3.94 -14.79 -2.10
C ASN A 118 -2.94 -13.71 -2.55
N ILE A 119 -3.26 -12.45 -2.29
CA ILE A 119 -2.45 -11.31 -2.71
C ILE A 119 -2.25 -10.36 -1.53
N LEU A 120 -1.00 -9.96 -1.30
CA LEU A 120 -0.62 -8.89 -0.38
C LEU A 120 -0.10 -7.70 -1.19
N LEU A 121 -0.71 -6.52 -1.01
CA LEU A 121 -0.22 -5.26 -1.57
C LEU A 121 0.60 -4.51 -0.52
N MET A 122 1.80 -4.04 -0.88
CA MET A 122 2.61 -3.16 -0.03
C MET A 122 3.32 -2.14 -0.89
N HIS A 123 3.35 -0.86 -0.52
CA HIS A 123 4.14 0.09 -1.32
C HIS A 123 5.65 -0.17 -1.22
N GLU A 124 6.14 -0.35 0.00
CA GLU A 124 7.55 -0.64 0.26
C GLU A 124 7.92 -2.09 -0.03
N ALA A 125 9.12 -2.27 -0.61
CA ALA A 125 9.65 -3.59 -0.87
C ALA A 125 10.20 -4.27 0.39
N PHE A 126 9.97 -5.57 0.49
CA PHE A 126 10.66 -6.44 1.44
C PHE A 126 12.00 -6.91 0.85
N ARG A 127 12.77 -7.68 1.62
CA ARG A 127 14.08 -8.17 1.20
C ARG A 127 14.01 -8.96 -0.11
N GLY A 128 14.90 -8.64 -1.04
CA GLY A 128 15.02 -9.31 -2.33
C GLY A 128 14.22 -8.68 -3.48
N GLN A 129 13.38 -7.67 -3.19
CA GLN A 129 12.46 -7.09 -4.19
C GLN A 129 12.80 -5.64 -4.61
N ALA A 130 13.94 -5.11 -4.16
CA ALA A 130 14.45 -3.81 -4.60
C ALA A 130 15.83 -3.96 -5.27
N PRO A 131 16.31 -2.97 -6.04
CA PRO A 131 17.67 -2.98 -6.57
C PRO A 131 18.71 -2.67 -5.48
N GLY A 132 19.96 -3.07 -5.73
CA GLY A 132 21.12 -2.65 -4.95
C GLY A 132 21.07 -3.06 -3.48
N ARG A 133 21.78 -2.31 -2.62
CA ARG A 133 21.93 -2.65 -1.19
C ARG A 133 20.61 -2.61 -0.43
N ILE A 134 19.67 -1.75 -0.85
CA ILE A 134 18.32 -1.65 -0.26
C ILE A 134 17.53 -2.92 -0.56
N GLY A 135 17.60 -3.43 -1.80
CA GLY A 135 17.11 -4.75 -2.18
C GLY A 135 17.67 -5.90 -1.39
N ILE A 136 19.00 -5.93 -1.24
CA ILE A 136 19.69 -7.01 -0.55
C ILE A 136 19.31 -7.04 0.94
N MET A 137 19.18 -5.88 1.58
CA MET A 137 18.89 -5.82 3.00
C MET A 137 17.39 -5.96 3.28
N GLY A 138 16.55 -5.33 2.44
CA GLY A 138 15.12 -5.17 2.68
C GLY A 138 14.83 -4.42 3.97
N ILE A 139 13.54 -4.29 4.27
CA ILE A 139 13.05 -3.89 5.58
C ILE A 139 12.73 -5.18 6.36
N PRO A 140 13.44 -5.49 7.47
CA PRO A 140 13.25 -6.75 8.19
C PRO A 140 11.81 -7.00 8.64
N VAL A 141 11.11 -5.96 9.10
CA VAL A 141 9.72 -6.08 9.54
C VAL A 141 8.78 -6.49 8.41
N LEU A 142 9.00 -6.01 7.18
CA LEU A 142 8.20 -6.41 6.02
C LEU A 142 8.52 -7.84 5.58
N THR A 143 9.79 -8.25 5.70
CA THR A 143 10.20 -9.62 5.39
C THR A 143 9.54 -10.61 6.36
N GLN A 144 9.55 -10.29 7.65
CA GLN A 144 8.87 -11.07 8.67
C GLN A 144 7.36 -11.13 8.42
N LEU A 145 6.73 -9.99 8.11
CA LEU A 145 5.31 -9.94 7.79
C LEU A 145 4.94 -10.88 6.62
N VAL A 146 5.72 -10.88 5.54
CA VAL A 146 5.50 -11.78 4.40
C VAL A 146 5.63 -13.25 4.83
N GLN A 147 6.64 -13.56 5.63
CA GLN A 147 6.83 -14.92 6.16
C GLN A 147 5.70 -15.38 7.08
N GLU A 148 5.11 -14.48 7.86
CA GLU A 148 4.02 -14.77 8.79
C GLU A 148 2.67 -14.92 8.07
N LEU A 149 2.36 -14.02 7.13
CA LEU A 149 1.10 -14.07 6.39
C LEU A 149 1.10 -15.16 5.31
N GLN A 150 2.27 -15.54 4.80
CA GLN A 150 2.45 -16.51 3.72
C GLN A 150 1.51 -16.26 2.51
N PRO A 151 1.51 -15.04 1.91
CA PRO A 151 0.71 -14.77 0.73
C PRO A 151 1.17 -15.59 -0.47
N ALA A 152 0.30 -15.86 -1.43
CA ALA A 152 0.73 -16.51 -2.68
C ALA A 152 1.52 -15.54 -3.58
N LEU A 153 1.12 -14.27 -3.60
CA LEU A 153 1.75 -13.19 -4.37
C LEU A 153 1.86 -11.91 -3.53
N VAL A 154 3.01 -11.25 -3.58
CA VAL A 154 3.20 -9.90 -3.05
C VAL A 154 3.46 -8.93 -4.19
N LEU A 155 2.68 -7.85 -4.25
CA LEU A 155 2.94 -6.76 -5.19
C LEU A 155 3.52 -5.57 -4.44
N THR A 156 4.70 -5.13 -4.87
CA THR A 156 5.40 -3.98 -4.29
C THR A 156 5.66 -2.87 -5.30
N GLY A 157 5.81 -1.64 -4.79
CA GLY A 157 6.03 -0.43 -5.57
C GLY A 157 7.31 0.31 -5.16
N HIS A 158 7.20 1.63 -5.06
CA HIS A 158 8.21 2.59 -4.59
C HIS A 158 9.49 2.75 -5.42
N HIS A 159 10.06 1.67 -5.96
CA HIS A 159 11.40 1.69 -6.57
C HIS A 159 11.44 2.01 -8.07
N HIS A 160 10.27 2.10 -8.73
CA HIS A 160 10.14 2.42 -10.16
C HIS A 160 10.96 1.50 -11.07
N LEU A 161 11.13 0.24 -10.64
CA LEU A 161 11.82 -0.80 -11.39
C LEU A 161 10.97 -2.06 -11.38
N PHE A 162 10.98 -2.76 -12.51
CA PHE A 162 10.39 -4.08 -12.60
C PHE A 162 11.38 -5.12 -12.06
N GLY A 163 10.88 -5.99 -11.19
CA GLY A 163 11.61 -7.12 -10.63
C GLY A 163 10.65 -8.22 -10.22
N VAL A 164 11.14 -9.45 -10.19
CA VAL A 164 10.42 -10.62 -9.67
C VAL A 164 11.39 -11.39 -8.79
N GLY A 165 10.91 -11.81 -7.63
CA GLY A 165 11.67 -12.59 -6.65
C GLY A 165 10.76 -13.54 -5.90
N GLY A 166 11.19 -14.00 -4.73
CA GLY A 166 10.34 -14.81 -3.86
C GLY A 166 11.00 -15.13 -2.52
N ILE A 167 10.18 -15.46 -1.53
CA ILE A 167 10.62 -15.97 -0.22
C ILE A 167 9.74 -17.17 0.14
N GLY A 168 10.38 -18.33 0.34
CA GLY A 168 9.64 -19.58 0.56
C GLY A 168 8.78 -19.92 -0.67
N SER A 169 7.47 -20.08 -0.45
CA SER A 169 6.48 -20.30 -1.52
C SER A 169 5.82 -19.03 -2.06
N THR A 170 6.11 -17.88 -1.44
CA THR A 170 5.57 -16.58 -1.86
C THR A 170 6.38 -16.02 -3.02
N LEU A 171 5.67 -15.57 -4.07
CA LEU A 171 6.23 -14.81 -5.18
C LEU A 171 6.24 -13.31 -4.85
#